data_AF-A0A4D6KMY7-F1
#
_entry.id   AF-A0A4D6KMY7-F1
#
_cell.length_a   1.000
_cell.length_b   1.000
_cell.length_c   1.000
_cell.angle_alpha   90.00
_cell.angle_beta   90.00
_cell.angle_gamma   90.00
#
_symmetry.space_group_name_H-M   'P 1'
#
loop_
_entity.id
_entity.type
_entity.pdbx_description
1 polymer ?
#
loop_
_entity_poly.entity_id
_entity_poly.type
_entity_poly.pdbx_seq_one_letter_code
_entity_poly.pdbx_strand_id
1 'polypeptide(L)'
;MAEASTISFFSTLLPRFQPHSQVSHRPLSLPRKPQVRCSVSAGSTPQNAVAWGCEIESLESASALQSWLSESGLPPQKMGIDRVEVGERGLVALKNIRKGEKLLFVPPSLVITPNSEWSRPETGEVLKRNSVPDWPLLATYLISEASLMESSRWSNYISALPRQPYSLLYWSQAELDRYLEASQIRERAIERINNVIGTYNDLRVRIFSKYPDLFPDEVFNMESFKWSFGILFSRLVRLPSMDGQVALVPWADMLNHSCEVETFLDYDKQSKGIVFTTDRPYQPGEQVFISYGKKSNGELLLSYGFVPKEGGNPSDSVELSLSLKKSDASYKEKLELLKKYGLSASQCFPIQITGWPLELMAYAYLAVSPSSMGENFEEMAAAASNNTISKKDLRYPEIEEQALQFILDSCEASISKYNNGSLDLDVTSPKQLNRRLFLKQLAVDLCNSERRILFRAQYILRRKLRDMRAEGLRENLVQTNPKGINMSIIYHFNRNGNRAIFKAIQND
;
A
#
# COMPACT_ATOMS: atom_id res chain seq x y z
N MET A 1 5.27 24.91 -20.03
CA MET A 1 6.65 24.84 -19.54
C MET A 1 6.63 23.89 -18.35
N ALA A 2 7.37 22.80 -18.49
CA ALA A 2 7.45 21.69 -17.56
C ALA A 2 8.40 22.01 -16.39
N GLU A 3 8.40 21.12 -15.38
CA GLU A 3 9.10 21.13 -14.07
C GLU A 3 8.16 21.53 -12.90
N ALA A 4 8.01 20.79 -11.80
CA ALA A 4 8.75 19.65 -11.28
C ALA A 4 7.76 18.69 -10.59
N SER A 5 7.79 17.41 -10.98
CA SER A 5 7.12 16.33 -10.26
C SER A 5 8.02 15.91 -9.09
N THR A 6 7.88 16.57 -7.95
CA THR A 6 8.51 16.15 -6.70
C THR A 6 7.79 14.91 -6.20
N ILE A 7 8.37 13.74 -6.42
CA ILE A 7 7.94 12.47 -5.83
C ILE A 7 8.20 12.58 -4.33
N SER A 8 7.20 13.08 -3.59
CA SER A 8 7.16 12.98 -2.14
C SER A 8 6.54 11.65 -1.80
N PHE A 9 7.38 10.66 -1.45
CA PHE A 9 6.93 9.46 -0.75
C PHE A 9 6.44 9.87 0.65
N PHE A 10 5.21 10.39 0.73
CA PHE A 10 4.50 10.44 2.00
C PHE A 10 4.14 9.01 2.37
N SER A 11 5.04 8.36 3.10
CA SER A 11 4.66 7.28 4.00
C SER A 11 3.45 7.79 4.79
N THR A 12 2.31 7.11 4.63
CA THR A 12 1.13 7.35 5.45
C THR A 12 1.42 6.79 6.84
N LEU A 13 2.36 7.43 7.55
CA LEU A 13 2.62 7.17 8.96
C LEU A 13 1.39 7.65 9.72
N LEU A 14 0.54 6.70 10.10
CA LEU A 14 -0.29 6.87 11.28
C LEU A 14 0.66 7.08 12.49
N PRO A 15 0.32 7.96 13.45
CA PRO A 15 1.16 8.18 14.62
C PRO A 15 1.35 6.86 15.39
N ARG A 16 2.62 6.50 15.66
CA ARG A 16 2.99 5.34 16.49
C ARG A 16 2.50 5.55 17.92
N PHE A 17 1.59 4.69 18.38
CA PHE A 17 1.23 4.59 19.80
C PHE A 17 2.14 3.56 20.48
N GLN A 18 2.84 3.97 21.55
CA GLN A 18 3.60 3.07 22.42
C GLN A 18 2.71 2.54 23.56
N PRO A 19 2.51 1.22 23.71
CA PRO A 19 1.90 0.66 24.90
C PRO A 19 2.97 0.26 25.92
N HIS A 20 2.97 0.91 27.09
CA HIS A 20 3.61 0.39 28.29
C HIS A 20 2.60 -0.44 29.11
N SER A 21 2.87 -1.73 29.28
CA SER A 21 2.83 -2.46 30.57
C SER A 21 2.68 -3.97 30.34
N GLN A 22 3.49 -4.73 31.07
CA GLN A 22 3.53 -6.19 31.09
C GLN A 22 2.44 -6.71 32.04
N VAL A 23 1.64 -7.68 31.60
CA VAL A 23 0.82 -8.50 32.51
C VAL A 23 0.99 -9.98 32.17
N SER A 24 1.29 -10.76 33.20
CA SER A 24 1.59 -12.19 33.18
C SER A 24 0.35 -13.06 32.99
N HIS A 25 0.40 -14.04 32.08
CA HIS A 25 -0.63 -15.07 31.93
C HIS A 25 -0.28 -16.36 32.70
N ARG A 26 -1.26 -16.92 33.42
CA ARG A 26 -1.29 -18.33 33.88
C ARG A 26 -2.35 -19.09 33.06
N PRO A 27 -2.11 -20.35 32.67
CA PRO A 27 -3.06 -21.11 31.87
C PRO A 27 -4.03 -21.91 32.75
N LEU A 28 -5.32 -21.90 32.39
CA LEU A 28 -6.32 -22.83 32.91
C LEU A 28 -6.84 -23.69 31.74
N SER A 29 -6.64 -24.99 31.87
CA SER A 29 -7.13 -26.04 30.97
C SER A 29 -8.55 -26.46 31.35
N LEU A 30 -9.46 -26.60 30.38
CA LEU A 30 -10.73 -27.31 30.55
C LEU A 30 -11.10 -28.15 29.31
N PRO A 31 -11.93 -29.21 29.47
CA PRO A 31 -11.84 -30.45 28.71
C PRO A 31 -12.84 -30.57 27.54
N ARG A 32 -12.60 -31.58 26.70
CA ARG A 32 -13.38 -31.97 25.51
C ARG A 32 -14.72 -32.67 25.81
N LYS A 33 -15.72 -32.39 24.96
CA LYS A 33 -16.71 -33.28 24.25
C LYS A 33 -18.14 -32.67 24.28
N PRO A 34 -19.11 -33.09 23.43
CA PRO A 34 -19.07 -33.92 22.21
C PRO A 34 -19.75 -33.26 20.97
N GLN A 35 -19.62 -33.93 19.82
CA GLN A 35 -20.27 -33.60 18.55
C GLN A 35 -21.80 -33.64 18.65
N VAL A 36 -22.45 -32.56 18.21
CA VAL A 36 -23.88 -32.54 17.86
C VAL A 36 -23.99 -32.29 16.37
N ARG A 37 -24.64 -33.23 15.68
CA ARG A 37 -24.99 -33.18 14.27
C ARG A 37 -26.33 -32.43 14.18
N CYS A 38 -26.34 -31.22 13.61
CA CYS A 38 -27.58 -30.53 13.26
C CYS A 38 -27.48 -29.88 11.88
N SER A 39 -28.52 -30.13 11.11
CA SER A 39 -28.75 -29.68 9.75
C SER A 39 -29.65 -28.44 9.71
N VAL A 40 -29.44 -27.62 8.68
CA VAL A 40 -30.35 -26.65 8.05
C VAL A 40 -30.40 -25.23 8.65
N SER A 41 -30.63 -24.31 7.72
CA SER A 41 -31.03 -22.89 7.77
C SER A 41 -29.94 -21.84 7.90
N ALA A 42 -29.97 -20.90 6.95
CA ALA A 42 -29.23 -19.64 6.99
C ALA A 42 -29.40 -19.04 8.39
N GLY A 43 -28.29 -18.97 9.13
CA GLY A 43 -28.30 -18.42 10.48
C GLY A 43 -28.83 -16.99 10.43
N SER A 44 -29.92 -16.78 11.16
CA SER A 44 -30.43 -15.48 11.56
C SER A 44 -29.26 -14.58 11.96
N THR A 45 -29.11 -13.45 11.29
CA THR A 45 -28.40 -12.30 11.85
C THR A 45 -28.87 -12.12 13.29
N PRO A 46 -27.98 -11.88 14.26
CA PRO A 46 -28.43 -11.43 15.57
C PRO A 46 -29.43 -10.29 15.35
N GLN A 47 -30.61 -10.32 15.98
CA GLN A 47 -31.64 -9.28 15.82
C GLN A 47 -31.14 -7.87 16.18
N ASN A 48 -29.91 -7.75 16.70
CA ASN A 48 -29.24 -6.50 17.08
C ASN A 48 -27.93 -6.22 16.29
N ALA A 49 -27.61 -6.96 15.23
CA ALA A 49 -26.43 -6.66 14.40
C ALA A 49 -26.78 -5.52 13.43
N VAL A 50 -26.01 -4.44 13.46
CA VAL A 50 -26.18 -3.31 12.54
C VAL A 50 -26.03 -3.80 11.10
N ALA A 51 -27.08 -3.65 10.31
CA ALA A 51 -27.07 -4.01 8.90
C ALA A 51 -26.36 -2.90 8.11
N TRP A 52 -25.17 -3.18 7.58
CA TRP A 52 -24.46 -2.30 6.66
C TRP A 52 -24.08 -3.01 5.37
N GLY A 53 -24.02 -2.21 4.31
CA GLY A 53 -23.52 -2.59 3.01
C GLY A 53 -24.26 -3.71 2.30
N CYS A 54 -23.81 -3.95 1.07
CA CYS A 54 -24.31 -4.96 0.16
C CYS A 54 -23.19 -5.89 -0.31
N GLU A 55 -23.58 -6.98 -1.00
CA GLU A 55 -22.64 -7.66 -1.90
C GLU A 55 -22.21 -6.68 -2.99
N ILE A 56 -20.93 -6.69 -3.36
CA ILE A 56 -20.32 -5.65 -4.21
C ILE A 56 -21.02 -5.56 -5.58
N GLU A 57 -21.54 -6.68 -6.08
CA GLU A 57 -22.26 -6.84 -7.34
C GLU A 57 -23.73 -6.36 -7.33
N SER A 58 -24.26 -5.92 -6.18
CA SER A 58 -25.67 -5.57 -6.00
C SER A 58 -26.05 -4.32 -6.80
N LEU A 59 -26.94 -4.48 -7.78
CA LEU A 59 -27.51 -3.38 -8.57
C LEU A 59 -28.71 -2.72 -7.92
N GLU A 60 -29.45 -3.44 -7.06
CA GLU A 60 -30.60 -2.88 -6.34
C GLU A 60 -30.16 -1.71 -5.43
N SER A 61 -29.10 -1.93 -4.66
CA SER A 61 -28.49 -0.89 -3.82
C SER A 61 -27.92 0.27 -4.64
N ALA A 62 -27.48 0.00 -5.87
CA ALA A 62 -26.96 1.02 -6.78
C ALA A 62 -28.06 1.92 -7.34
N SER A 63 -29.19 1.34 -7.75
CA SER A 63 -30.36 2.11 -8.20
C SER A 63 -30.93 2.95 -7.06
N ALA A 64 -31.05 2.40 -5.85
CA ALA A 64 -31.49 3.15 -4.67
C ALA A 64 -30.56 4.34 -4.35
N LEU A 65 -29.23 4.12 -4.41
CA LEU A 65 -28.23 5.17 -4.23
C LEU A 65 -28.38 6.28 -5.27
N GLN A 66 -28.52 5.94 -6.55
CA GLN A 66 -28.63 6.93 -7.63
C GLN A 66 -29.91 7.78 -7.49
N SER A 67 -31.05 7.15 -7.18
CA SER A 67 -32.31 7.87 -6.95
C SER A 67 -32.19 8.83 -5.76
N TRP A 68 -31.70 8.33 -4.62
CA TRP A 68 -31.54 9.14 -3.42
C TRP A 68 -30.58 10.32 -3.60
N LEU A 69 -29.44 10.12 -4.28
CA LEU A 69 -28.52 11.21 -4.58
C LEU A 69 -29.16 12.29 -5.45
N SER A 70 -29.93 11.89 -6.47
CA SER A 70 -30.64 12.83 -7.35
C SER A 70 -31.67 13.64 -6.56
N GLU A 71 -32.47 12.97 -5.71
CA GLU A 71 -33.45 13.60 -4.82
C GLU A 71 -32.79 14.52 -3.78
N SER A 72 -31.55 14.19 -3.36
CA SER A 72 -30.77 14.95 -2.39
C SER A 72 -29.93 16.08 -3.03
N GLY A 73 -30.16 16.40 -4.31
CA GLY A 73 -29.58 17.56 -4.99
C GLY A 73 -28.28 17.29 -5.75
N LEU A 74 -27.93 16.03 -6.03
CA LEU A 74 -26.88 15.73 -6.99
C LEU A 74 -27.33 16.17 -8.39
N PRO A 75 -26.55 16.99 -9.13
CA PRO A 75 -26.92 17.40 -10.48
C PRO A 75 -27.07 16.22 -11.44
N PRO A 76 -27.79 16.39 -12.57
CA PRO A 76 -27.92 15.36 -13.59
C PRO A 76 -26.56 14.81 -14.04
N GLN A 77 -26.41 13.50 -14.00
CA GLN A 77 -25.16 12.82 -14.30
C GLN A 77 -25.15 12.30 -15.75
N LYS A 78 -23.97 12.31 -16.38
CA LYS A 78 -23.72 11.63 -17.67
C LYS A 78 -23.25 10.18 -17.50
N MET A 79 -23.16 9.72 -16.25
CA MET A 79 -22.75 8.38 -15.88
C MET A 79 -23.89 7.67 -15.16
N GLY A 80 -23.89 6.34 -15.21
CA GLY A 80 -24.75 5.47 -14.42
C GLY A 80 -23.93 4.37 -13.76
N ILE A 81 -24.46 3.75 -12.71
CA ILE A 81 -23.81 2.60 -12.09
C ILE A 81 -24.21 1.34 -12.86
N ASP A 82 -23.23 0.53 -13.25
CA ASP A 82 -23.45 -0.75 -13.92
C ASP A 82 -22.45 -1.82 -13.44
N ARG A 83 -22.68 -3.07 -13.83
CA ARG A 83 -21.72 -4.16 -13.67
C ARG A 83 -20.57 -4.00 -14.65
N VAL A 84 -19.37 -4.21 -14.15
CA VAL A 84 -18.13 -3.97 -14.90
C VAL A 84 -17.09 -5.04 -14.58
N GLU A 85 -16.15 -5.27 -15.50
CA GLU A 85 -15.05 -6.23 -15.28
C GLU A 85 -14.12 -5.79 -14.14
N VAL A 86 -13.74 -4.52 -14.11
CA VAL A 86 -12.87 -3.95 -13.07
C VAL A 86 -13.73 -3.40 -11.93
N GLY A 87 -13.61 -3.98 -10.74
CA GLY A 87 -14.30 -3.51 -9.53
C GLY A 87 -15.71 -4.09 -9.32
N GLU A 88 -16.16 -4.99 -10.20
CA GLU A 88 -17.49 -5.66 -10.22
C GLU A 88 -18.67 -4.70 -10.48
N ARG A 89 -18.63 -3.50 -9.89
CA ARG A 89 -19.56 -2.40 -10.07
C ARG A 89 -18.80 -1.08 -10.25
N GLY A 90 -19.25 -0.23 -11.15
CA GLY A 90 -18.58 1.03 -11.45
C GLY A 90 -19.44 2.02 -12.23
N LEU A 91 -18.90 3.22 -12.46
CA LEU A 91 -19.57 4.23 -13.28
C LEU A 91 -19.26 4.04 -14.77
N VAL A 92 -20.31 3.90 -15.58
CA VAL A 92 -20.25 3.81 -17.04
C VAL A 92 -20.85 5.06 -17.67
N ALA A 93 -20.29 5.49 -18.80
CA ALA A 93 -20.81 6.62 -19.56
C ALA A 93 -22.18 6.28 -20.16
N LEU A 94 -23.19 7.12 -19.96
CA LEU A 94 -24.52 6.98 -20.57
C LEU A 94 -24.62 7.72 -21.91
N LYS A 95 -23.70 8.66 -22.15
CA LYS A 95 -23.62 9.52 -23.32
C LYS A 95 -22.15 9.73 -23.68
N ASN A 96 -21.89 10.25 -24.88
CA ASN A 96 -20.55 10.70 -25.22
C ASN A 96 -20.07 11.79 -24.24
N ILE A 97 -18.87 11.60 -23.69
CA ILE A 97 -18.19 12.53 -22.79
C ILE A 97 -16.93 13.02 -23.48
N ARG A 98 -16.70 14.34 -23.45
CA ARG A 98 -15.53 14.95 -24.07
C ARG A 98 -14.35 14.93 -23.10
N LYS A 99 -13.13 14.96 -23.65
CA LYS A 99 -11.93 15.28 -22.88
C LYS A 99 -12.01 16.70 -22.30
N GLY A 100 -11.57 16.88 -21.07
CA GLY A 100 -11.57 18.17 -20.37
C GLY A 100 -12.94 18.58 -19.84
N GLU A 101 -13.94 17.70 -19.92
CA GLU A 101 -15.27 17.97 -19.41
C GLU A 101 -15.31 17.79 -17.90
N LYS A 102 -15.89 18.77 -17.17
CA LYS A 102 -16.24 18.61 -15.75
C LYS A 102 -17.40 17.63 -15.64
N LEU A 103 -17.08 16.34 -15.52
CA LEU A 103 -18.04 15.26 -15.62
C LEU A 103 -18.81 15.04 -14.31
N LEU A 104 -18.17 15.35 -13.17
CA LEU A 104 -18.75 15.20 -11.85
C LEU A 104 -18.72 16.55 -11.13
N PHE A 105 -19.81 16.86 -10.44
CA PHE A 105 -19.85 17.85 -9.37
C PHE A 105 -20.67 17.25 -8.22
N VAL A 106 -20.05 17.08 -7.05
CA VAL A 106 -20.72 16.65 -5.82
C VAL A 106 -20.77 17.85 -4.87
N PRO A 107 -21.97 18.32 -4.49
CA PRO A 107 -22.12 19.45 -3.59
C PRO A 107 -21.66 19.10 -2.17
N PRO A 108 -21.21 20.07 -1.36
CA PRO A 108 -20.74 19.82 0.01
C PRO A 108 -21.77 19.12 0.90
N SER A 109 -23.07 19.34 0.65
CA SER A 109 -24.16 18.69 1.38
C SER A 109 -24.21 17.16 1.19
N LEU A 110 -23.53 16.64 0.16
CA LEU A 110 -23.44 15.22 -0.19
C LEU A 110 -22.04 14.65 0.07
N VAL A 111 -21.22 15.32 0.89
CA VAL A 111 -19.87 14.88 1.25
C VAL A 111 -19.79 14.66 2.76
N ILE A 112 -19.16 13.55 3.17
CA ILE A 112 -18.88 13.26 4.58
C ILE A 112 -17.42 13.63 4.87
N THR A 113 -17.21 14.52 5.82
CA THR A 113 -15.90 15.03 6.26
C THR A 113 -15.82 14.99 7.79
N PRO A 114 -14.63 15.16 8.41
CA PRO A 114 -14.51 15.29 9.87
C PRO A 114 -15.38 16.42 10.48
N ASN A 115 -15.77 17.40 9.66
CA ASN A 115 -16.59 18.55 10.05
C ASN A 115 -18.10 18.32 9.82
N SER A 116 -18.51 17.19 9.24
CA SER A 116 -19.92 16.91 8.98
C SER A 116 -20.74 16.87 10.27
N GLU A 117 -22.00 17.29 10.16
CA GLU A 117 -22.98 17.19 11.24
C GLU A 117 -23.35 15.72 11.48
N TRP A 118 -23.47 15.36 12.76
CA TRP A 118 -23.84 14.03 13.21
C TRP A 118 -25.35 13.97 13.41
N SER A 119 -26.00 12.88 12.98
CA SER A 119 -27.42 12.67 13.28
C SER A 119 -27.69 12.52 14.79
N ARG A 120 -26.66 12.15 15.57
CA ARG A 120 -26.62 12.21 17.04
C ARG A 120 -25.52 13.20 17.49
N PRO A 121 -25.83 14.49 17.68
CA PRO A 121 -24.85 15.52 17.98
C PRO A 121 -23.95 15.21 19.18
N GLU A 122 -24.53 14.65 20.25
CA GLU A 122 -23.84 14.34 21.51
C GLU A 122 -22.70 13.33 21.30
N THR A 123 -22.89 12.37 20.38
CA THR A 123 -21.86 11.37 20.04
C THR A 123 -20.66 12.05 19.40
N GLY A 124 -20.90 12.95 18.43
CA GLY A 124 -19.85 13.71 17.75
C GLY A 124 -19.15 14.71 18.68
N GLU A 125 -19.89 15.39 19.55
CA GLU A 125 -19.35 16.34 20.52
C GLU A 125 -18.38 15.68 21.51
N VAL A 126 -18.74 14.50 22.03
CA VAL A 126 -17.87 13.76 22.94
C VAL A 126 -16.54 13.39 22.27
N LEU A 127 -16.56 12.94 21.02
CA LEU A 127 -15.34 12.60 20.28
C LEU A 127 -14.48 13.83 19.99
N LYS A 128 -15.10 14.94 19.54
CA LYS A 128 -14.39 16.20 19.25
C LYS A 128 -13.77 16.79 20.51
N ARG A 129 -14.48 16.79 21.65
CA ARG A 129 -13.98 17.26 22.95
C ARG A 129 -12.79 16.45 23.46
N ASN A 130 -12.72 15.16 23.11
CA ASN A 130 -11.59 14.29 23.43
C ASN A 130 -10.49 14.28 22.35
N SER A 131 -10.53 15.24 21.40
CA SER A 131 -9.53 15.43 20.35
C SER A 131 -9.23 14.16 19.55
N VAL A 132 -10.27 13.37 19.25
CA VAL A 132 -10.13 12.17 18.44
C VAL A 132 -9.67 12.55 17.02
N PRO A 133 -8.60 11.95 16.48
CA PRO A 133 -8.12 12.25 15.13
C PRO A 133 -9.16 11.94 14.03
N ASP A 134 -9.02 12.57 12.86
CA ASP A 134 -9.99 12.50 11.76
C ASP A 134 -10.38 11.09 11.33
N TRP A 135 -9.43 10.16 11.21
CA TRP A 135 -9.70 8.78 10.78
C TRP A 135 -10.58 8.02 11.78
N PRO A 136 -10.20 7.88 13.07
CA PRO A 136 -11.09 7.28 14.06
C PRO A 136 -12.40 8.05 14.26
N LEU A 137 -12.41 9.37 14.10
CA LEU A 137 -13.63 10.19 14.17
C LEU A 137 -14.60 9.83 13.04
N LEU A 138 -14.13 9.82 11.79
CA LEU A 138 -14.91 9.40 10.63
C LEU A 138 -15.32 7.93 10.71
N ALA A 139 -14.45 7.07 11.26
CA ALA A 139 -14.78 5.66 11.42
C ALA A 139 -15.98 5.50 12.36
N THR A 140 -15.97 6.23 13.47
CA THR A 140 -17.04 6.25 14.46
C THR A 140 -18.30 6.94 13.91
N TYR A 141 -18.15 7.97 13.06
CA TYR A 141 -19.25 8.62 12.33
C TYR A 141 -20.02 7.62 11.50
N LEU A 142 -19.31 6.86 10.67
CA LEU A 142 -19.94 5.91 9.77
C LEU A 142 -20.64 4.77 10.51
N ILE A 143 -20.08 4.31 11.64
CA ILE A 143 -20.74 3.32 12.52
C ILE A 143 -22.02 3.91 13.13
N SER A 144 -21.97 5.15 13.63
CA SER A 144 -23.12 5.84 14.19
C SER A 144 -24.23 5.99 13.16
N GLU A 145 -23.92 6.47 11.96
CA GLU A 145 -24.89 6.60 10.88
C GLU A 145 -25.44 5.24 10.42
N ALA A 146 -24.61 4.20 10.33
CA ALA A 146 -25.07 2.86 9.99
C ALA A 146 -26.04 2.30 11.05
N SER A 147 -25.82 2.58 12.33
CA SER A 147 -26.67 2.13 13.43
C SER A 147 -28.09 2.71 13.42
N LEU A 148 -28.28 3.84 12.72
CA LEU A 148 -29.58 4.48 12.57
C LEU A 148 -30.44 3.86 11.45
N MET A 149 -29.86 2.97 10.63
CA MET A 149 -30.56 2.30 9.54
C MET A 149 -31.31 3.32 8.66
N GLU A 150 -32.60 3.10 8.38
CA GLU A 150 -33.45 3.97 7.56
C GLU A 150 -33.60 5.40 8.12
N SER A 151 -33.33 5.61 9.41
CA SER A 151 -33.37 6.95 10.03
C SER A 151 -32.13 7.79 9.72
N SER A 152 -31.03 7.18 9.25
CA SER A 152 -29.89 7.96 8.75
C SER A 152 -30.21 8.57 7.41
N ARG A 153 -29.86 9.84 7.24
CA ARG A 153 -29.88 10.47 5.90
C ARG A 153 -28.95 9.78 4.91
N TRP A 154 -27.95 9.04 5.38
CA TRP A 154 -26.97 8.31 4.57
C TRP A 154 -27.34 6.83 4.38
N SER A 155 -28.54 6.41 4.77
CA SER A 155 -28.98 5.00 4.72
C SER A 155 -28.77 4.34 3.36
N ASN A 156 -29.15 5.02 2.27
CA ASN A 156 -28.94 4.52 0.90
C ASN A 156 -27.45 4.45 0.52
N TYR A 157 -26.64 5.42 0.95
CA TYR A 157 -25.20 5.39 0.74
C TYR A 157 -24.55 4.22 1.48
N ILE A 158 -24.85 4.07 2.77
CA ILE A 158 -24.30 3.01 3.62
C ILE A 158 -24.73 1.63 3.13
N SER A 159 -25.96 1.48 2.67
CA SER A 159 -26.47 0.23 2.09
C SER A 159 -25.79 -0.13 0.77
N ALA A 160 -25.30 0.86 0.02
CA ALA A 160 -24.56 0.65 -1.22
C ALA A 160 -23.05 0.39 -0.99
N LEU A 161 -22.52 0.61 0.21
CA LEU A 161 -21.11 0.29 0.51
C LEU A 161 -20.86 -1.23 0.50
N PRO A 162 -19.63 -1.69 0.24
CA PRO A 162 -19.30 -3.11 0.33
C PRO A 162 -19.42 -3.61 1.77
N ARG A 163 -20.10 -4.75 1.97
CA ARG A 163 -20.22 -5.40 3.29
C ARG A 163 -18.86 -5.88 3.81
N GLN A 164 -18.03 -6.44 2.94
CA GLN A 164 -16.67 -6.88 3.27
C GLN A 164 -15.72 -6.52 2.11
N PRO A 165 -14.96 -5.41 2.22
CA PRO A 165 -13.86 -5.12 1.32
C PRO A 165 -12.80 -6.24 1.30
N TYR A 166 -12.15 -6.45 0.16
CA TYR A 166 -11.11 -7.48 0.00
C TYR A 166 -9.69 -7.06 0.40
N SER A 167 -9.54 -5.90 1.05
CA SER A 167 -8.24 -5.39 1.47
C SER A 167 -7.55 -6.30 2.50
N LEU A 168 -6.23 -6.18 2.64
CA LEU A 168 -5.45 -7.01 3.57
C LEU A 168 -5.87 -6.86 5.04
N LEU A 169 -6.63 -5.81 5.39
CA LEU A 169 -7.24 -5.67 6.72
C LEU A 169 -8.10 -6.90 7.09
N TYR A 170 -8.74 -7.53 6.09
CA TYR A 170 -9.66 -8.66 6.28
C TYR A 170 -9.01 -10.04 6.18
N TRP A 171 -7.70 -10.09 5.93
CA TRP A 171 -6.96 -11.34 5.91
C TRP A 171 -6.58 -11.72 7.35
N SER A 172 -6.74 -13.00 7.68
CA SER A 172 -6.28 -13.52 8.95
C SER A 172 -4.75 -13.62 9.00
N GLN A 173 -4.17 -13.68 10.20
CA GLN A 173 -2.73 -13.88 10.37
C GLN A 173 -2.24 -15.13 9.62
N ALA A 174 -2.98 -16.23 9.70
CA ALA A 174 -2.66 -17.47 9.00
C ALA A 174 -2.72 -17.33 7.47
N GLU A 175 -3.59 -16.49 6.93
CA GLU A 175 -3.65 -16.21 5.49
C GLU A 175 -2.48 -15.34 5.04
N LEU A 176 -2.13 -14.31 5.82
CA LEU A 176 -0.94 -13.49 5.55
C LEU A 176 0.33 -14.34 5.58
N ASP A 177 0.49 -15.16 6.63
CA ASP A 177 1.65 -16.05 6.80
C ASP A 177 1.73 -17.11 5.70
N ARG A 178 0.59 -17.62 5.23
CA ARG A 178 0.56 -18.65 4.18
C ARG A 178 0.80 -18.09 2.79
N TYR A 179 0.21 -16.93 2.48
CA TYR A 179 0.14 -16.44 1.10
C TYR A 179 1.15 -15.33 0.80
N LEU A 180 1.57 -14.57 1.81
CA LEU A 180 2.41 -13.38 1.64
C LEU A 180 3.71 -13.45 2.45
N GLU A 181 4.15 -14.65 2.87
CA GLU A 181 5.38 -14.83 3.66
C GLU A 181 6.60 -14.14 3.04
N ALA A 182 6.74 -14.24 1.72
CA ALA A 182 7.85 -13.69 0.96
C ALA A 182 7.72 -12.18 0.70
N SER A 183 6.49 -11.65 0.68
CA SER A 183 6.21 -10.26 0.33
C SER A 183 6.38 -9.34 1.54
N GLN A 184 7.12 -8.26 1.36
CA GLN A 184 7.31 -7.25 2.40
C GLN A 184 6.02 -6.49 2.74
N ILE A 185 5.00 -6.52 1.86
CA ILE A 185 3.69 -5.91 2.17
C ILE A 185 3.02 -6.57 3.36
N ARG A 186 3.35 -7.85 3.66
CA ARG A 186 2.82 -8.60 4.80
C ARG A 186 3.05 -7.86 6.12
N GLU A 187 4.25 -7.32 6.33
CA GLU A 187 4.57 -6.58 7.56
C GLU A 187 3.73 -5.29 7.67
N ARG A 188 3.52 -4.58 6.56
CA ARG A 188 2.64 -3.39 6.52
C ARG A 188 1.18 -3.76 6.77
N ALA A 189 0.73 -4.93 6.33
CA ALA A 189 -0.62 -5.44 6.61
C ALA A 189 -0.80 -5.75 8.10
N ILE A 190 0.16 -6.44 8.71
CA ILE A 190 0.16 -6.76 10.15
C ILE A 190 0.16 -5.47 10.97
N GLU A 191 1.03 -4.51 10.65
CA GLU A 191 1.06 -3.20 11.29
C GLU A 191 -0.28 -2.47 11.18
N ARG A 192 -0.89 -2.47 9.99
CA ARG A 192 -2.21 -1.85 9.78
C ARG A 192 -3.30 -2.51 10.64
N ILE A 193 -3.35 -3.84 10.70
CA ILE A 193 -4.31 -4.57 11.53
C ILE A 193 -4.11 -4.19 13.00
N ASN A 194 -2.87 -4.21 13.49
CA ASN A 194 -2.54 -3.85 14.87
C ASN A 194 -2.89 -2.39 15.19
N ASN A 195 -2.66 -1.46 14.26
CA ASN A 195 -3.00 -0.04 14.43
C ASN A 195 -4.52 0.17 14.54
N VAL A 196 -5.33 -0.52 13.73
CA VAL A 196 -6.80 -0.46 13.82
C VAL A 196 -7.28 -1.03 15.16
N ILE A 197 -6.76 -2.20 15.56
CA ILE A 197 -7.09 -2.83 16.85
C ILE A 197 -6.70 -1.94 18.02
N GLY A 198 -5.48 -1.40 18.01
CA GLY A 198 -4.97 -0.50 19.03
C GLY A 198 -5.80 0.78 19.15
N THR A 199 -6.18 1.37 18.01
CA THR A 199 -7.03 2.56 17.97
C THR A 199 -8.41 2.27 18.56
N TYR A 200 -9.03 1.14 18.23
CA TYR A 200 -10.30 0.74 18.84
C TYR A 200 -10.19 0.56 20.36
N ASN A 201 -9.18 -0.18 20.82
CA ASN A 201 -8.98 -0.46 22.24
C ASN A 201 -8.76 0.84 23.04
N ASP A 202 -7.99 1.78 22.48
CA ASP A 202 -7.76 3.10 23.06
C ASP A 202 -9.07 3.91 23.17
N LEU A 203 -9.87 4.00 22.09
CA LEU A 203 -11.16 4.68 22.13
C LEU A 203 -12.14 4.01 23.09
N ARG A 204 -12.16 2.67 23.14
CA ARG A 204 -13.03 1.92 24.05
C ARG A 204 -12.74 2.29 25.50
N VAL A 205 -11.47 2.23 25.90
CA VAL A 205 -11.04 2.53 27.28
C VAL A 205 -11.21 4.02 27.62
N ARG A 206 -10.81 4.92 26.71
CA ARG A 206 -10.81 6.36 27.01
C ARG A 206 -12.19 7.00 26.90
N ILE A 207 -13.06 6.51 26.02
CA ILE A 207 -14.31 7.15 25.61
C ILE A 207 -15.50 6.17 25.70
N PHE A 208 -15.56 5.13 24.87
CA PHE A 208 -16.82 4.37 24.68
C PHE A 208 -17.37 3.78 25.99
N SER A 209 -16.51 3.14 26.80
CA SER A 209 -16.93 2.56 28.09
C SER A 209 -17.36 3.60 29.14
N LYS A 210 -17.04 4.89 28.96
CA LYS A 210 -17.49 5.97 29.86
C LYS A 210 -18.86 6.54 29.48
N TYR A 211 -19.29 6.30 28.24
CA TYR A 211 -20.54 6.80 27.70
C TYR A 211 -21.31 5.67 26.99
N PRO A 212 -21.68 4.58 27.70
CA PRO A 212 -22.30 3.40 27.10
C PRO A 212 -23.65 3.71 26.41
N ASP A 213 -24.36 4.73 26.87
CA ASP A 213 -25.62 5.18 26.24
C ASP A 213 -25.38 5.79 24.85
N LEU A 214 -24.23 6.42 24.63
CA LEU A 214 -23.83 7.00 23.34
C LEU A 214 -23.09 5.99 22.46
N PHE A 215 -22.32 5.09 23.08
CA PHE A 215 -21.49 4.10 22.40
C PHE A 215 -21.78 2.68 22.90
N PRO A 216 -22.98 2.11 22.62
CA PRO A 216 -23.32 0.75 23.05
C PRO A 216 -22.36 -0.28 22.43
N ASP A 217 -21.91 -1.23 23.25
CA ASP A 217 -20.92 -2.26 22.86
C ASP A 217 -21.42 -3.14 21.71
N GLU A 218 -22.75 -3.29 21.54
CA GLU A 218 -23.36 -4.02 20.43
C GLU A 218 -23.15 -3.33 19.07
N VAL A 219 -23.01 -2.00 19.07
CA VAL A 219 -22.86 -1.17 17.86
C VAL A 219 -21.38 -0.81 17.65
N PHE A 220 -20.71 -0.32 18.69
CA PHE A 220 -19.33 0.16 18.65
C PHE A 220 -18.35 -0.94 19.09
N ASN A 221 -18.35 -2.04 18.35
CA ASN A 221 -17.44 -3.17 18.54
C ASN A 221 -16.33 -3.22 17.48
N MET A 222 -15.41 -4.16 17.65
CA MET A 222 -14.28 -4.36 16.73
C MET A 222 -14.72 -4.68 15.29
N GLU A 223 -15.84 -5.39 15.09
CA GLU A 223 -16.32 -5.75 13.76
C GLU A 223 -16.79 -4.51 13.00
N SER A 224 -17.67 -3.71 13.59
CA SER A 224 -18.13 -2.43 13.03
C SER A 224 -16.96 -1.48 12.78
N PHE A 225 -15.99 -1.44 13.71
CA PHE A 225 -14.81 -0.59 13.59
C PHE A 225 -13.89 -1.01 12.45
N LYS A 226 -13.66 -2.32 12.31
CA LYS A 226 -12.90 -2.90 11.21
C LYS A 226 -13.58 -2.69 9.87
N TRP A 227 -14.91 -2.85 9.81
CA TRP A 227 -15.72 -2.53 8.63
C TRP A 227 -15.50 -1.09 8.19
N SER A 228 -15.72 -0.16 9.13
CA SER A 228 -15.63 1.27 8.90
C SER A 228 -14.22 1.69 8.43
N PHE A 229 -13.16 1.23 9.10
CA PHE A 229 -11.79 1.46 8.61
C PHE A 229 -11.52 0.85 7.23
N GLY A 230 -12.08 -0.32 6.93
CA GLY A 230 -12.00 -0.90 5.59
C GLY A 230 -12.65 -0.02 4.51
N ILE A 231 -13.78 0.60 4.81
CA ILE A 231 -14.40 1.61 3.94
C ILE A 231 -13.48 2.82 3.79
N LEU A 232 -12.97 3.38 4.89
CA LEU A 232 -12.09 4.55 4.85
C LEU A 232 -10.82 4.27 4.02
N PHE A 233 -10.15 3.13 4.22
CA PHE A 233 -8.94 2.80 3.45
C PHE A 233 -9.18 2.68 1.94
N SER A 234 -10.38 2.27 1.52
CA SER A 234 -10.70 2.00 0.12
C SER A 234 -11.43 3.15 -0.59
N ARG A 235 -12.11 4.04 0.15
CA ARG A 235 -13.02 5.05 -0.44
C ARG A 235 -12.77 6.48 0.02
N LEU A 236 -11.96 6.69 1.06
CA LEU A 236 -11.64 8.02 1.53
C LEU A 236 -10.71 8.73 0.53
N VAL A 237 -11.15 9.86 0.01
CA VAL A 237 -10.33 10.70 -0.88
C VAL A 237 -9.62 11.76 -0.07
N ARG A 238 -8.39 12.10 -0.48
CA ARG A 238 -7.65 13.25 0.03
C ARG A 238 -7.81 14.38 -0.97
N LEU A 239 -8.11 15.59 -0.48
CA LEU A 239 -8.44 16.76 -1.28
C LEU A 239 -7.31 17.81 -1.18
N PRO A 240 -6.34 17.83 -2.12
CA PRO A 240 -5.23 18.79 -2.10
C PRO A 240 -5.69 20.24 -2.01
N SER A 241 -6.76 20.61 -2.70
CA SER A 241 -7.29 21.98 -2.72
C SER A 241 -7.95 22.43 -1.40
N MET A 242 -8.08 21.52 -0.42
CA MET A 242 -8.55 21.75 0.95
C MET A 242 -7.49 21.37 1.99
N ASP A 243 -6.24 21.77 1.77
CA ASP A 243 -5.11 21.53 2.70
C ASP A 243 -4.91 20.03 3.03
N GLY A 244 -5.26 19.16 2.09
CA GLY A 244 -5.15 17.71 2.26
C GLY A 244 -6.19 17.10 3.19
N GLN A 245 -7.31 17.79 3.45
CA GLN A 245 -8.46 17.22 4.15
C GLN A 245 -8.95 15.94 3.47
N VAL A 246 -9.65 15.10 4.24
CA VAL A 246 -10.15 13.81 3.79
C VAL A 246 -11.68 13.78 3.76
N ALA A 247 -12.25 13.06 2.80
CA ALA A 247 -13.69 13.00 2.61
C ALA A 247 -14.15 11.64 2.05
N LEU A 248 -15.34 11.19 2.45
CA LEU A 248 -16.11 10.22 1.65
C LEU A 248 -17.02 11.02 0.72
N VAL A 249 -17.00 10.64 -0.56
CA VAL A 249 -17.73 11.35 -1.61
C VAL A 249 -18.68 10.35 -2.27
N PRO A 250 -19.89 10.16 -1.72
CA PRO A 250 -20.97 9.42 -2.36
C PRO A 250 -21.08 9.75 -3.85
N TRP A 251 -21.38 8.74 -4.66
CA TRP A 251 -21.32 8.74 -6.12
C TRP A 251 -19.90 8.64 -6.68
N ALA A 252 -19.00 9.54 -6.29
CA ALA A 252 -17.63 9.57 -6.82
C ALA A 252 -16.83 8.34 -6.41
N ASP A 253 -17.13 7.76 -5.25
CA ASP A 253 -16.52 6.54 -4.75
C ASP A 253 -16.95 5.27 -5.51
N MET A 254 -17.84 5.37 -6.50
CA MET A 254 -18.13 4.30 -7.47
C MET A 254 -17.17 4.32 -8.68
N LEU A 255 -16.26 5.29 -8.78
CA LEU A 255 -15.22 5.31 -9.81
C LEU A 255 -14.13 4.30 -9.45
N ASN A 256 -13.82 3.39 -10.37
CA ASN A 256 -12.76 2.41 -10.21
C ASN A 256 -11.39 2.95 -10.64
N HIS A 257 -10.35 2.24 -10.21
CA HIS A 257 -8.98 2.57 -10.58
C HIS A 257 -8.63 2.11 -12.00
N SER A 258 -7.89 2.94 -12.74
CA SER A 258 -7.03 2.49 -13.84
C SER A 258 -5.63 3.06 -13.70
N CYS A 259 -4.61 2.26 -14.04
CA CYS A 259 -3.22 2.69 -14.10
C CYS A 259 -2.92 3.57 -15.33
N GLU A 260 -3.85 3.68 -16.26
CA GLU A 260 -3.70 4.41 -17.53
C GLU A 260 -4.18 5.86 -17.46
N VAL A 261 -4.82 6.25 -16.35
CA VAL A 261 -5.37 7.60 -16.14
C VAL A 261 -4.61 8.32 -15.04
N GLU A 262 -4.51 9.65 -15.16
CA GLU A 262 -3.91 10.51 -14.13
C GLU A 262 -4.95 11.37 -13.41
N THR A 263 -6.21 11.26 -13.80
CA THR A 263 -7.31 12.04 -13.24
C THR A 263 -7.65 11.64 -11.82
N PHE A 264 -8.02 12.62 -11.00
CA PHE A 264 -8.40 12.43 -9.60
C PHE A 264 -9.53 13.38 -9.21
N LEU A 265 -10.11 13.14 -8.04
CA LEU A 265 -11.13 13.97 -7.42
C LEU A 265 -10.47 15.08 -6.60
N ASP A 266 -10.90 16.32 -6.79
CA ASP A 266 -10.44 17.44 -5.95
C ASP A 266 -11.56 18.46 -5.74
N TYR A 267 -11.36 19.35 -4.78
CA TYR A 267 -12.29 20.43 -4.46
C TYR A 267 -12.07 21.65 -5.38
N ASP A 268 -13.11 22.06 -6.10
CA ASP A 268 -13.11 23.30 -6.87
C ASP A 268 -13.59 24.47 -6.01
N LYS A 269 -12.68 25.41 -5.71
CA LYS A 269 -12.97 26.58 -4.87
C LYS A 269 -14.03 27.49 -5.47
N GLN A 270 -14.18 27.53 -6.80
CA GLN A 270 -15.15 28.41 -7.46
C GLN A 270 -16.57 27.86 -7.33
N SER A 271 -16.76 26.59 -7.68
CA SER A 271 -18.06 25.92 -7.59
C SER A 271 -18.39 25.40 -6.18
N LYS A 272 -17.41 25.43 -5.27
CA LYS A 272 -17.50 24.99 -3.87
C LYS A 272 -18.01 23.55 -3.76
N GLY A 273 -17.41 22.63 -4.50
CA GLY A 273 -17.77 21.21 -4.46
C GLY A 273 -16.64 20.32 -4.97
N ILE A 274 -16.84 19.00 -4.88
CA ILE A 274 -15.88 18.01 -5.39
C ILE A 274 -16.12 17.82 -6.87
N VAL A 275 -15.07 17.93 -7.67
CA VAL A 275 -15.13 17.81 -9.13
C VAL A 275 -14.22 16.71 -9.65
N PHE A 276 -14.62 16.15 -10.78
CA PHE A 276 -13.80 15.28 -11.63
C PHE A 276 -13.82 15.84 -13.05
N THR A 277 -12.64 16.01 -13.63
CA THR A 277 -12.47 16.43 -15.02
C THR A 277 -11.80 15.32 -15.80
N THR A 278 -12.35 14.96 -16.96
CA THR A 278 -11.82 13.86 -17.78
C THR A 278 -10.51 14.24 -18.49
N ASP A 279 -9.57 13.30 -18.57
CA ASP A 279 -8.33 13.40 -19.34
C ASP A 279 -8.46 12.85 -20.77
N ARG A 280 -9.54 12.11 -21.04
CA ARG A 280 -9.85 11.47 -22.31
C ARG A 280 -11.36 11.46 -22.61
N PRO A 281 -11.77 11.27 -23.88
CA PRO A 281 -13.18 11.06 -24.21
C PRO A 281 -13.66 9.67 -23.80
N TYR A 282 -14.98 9.53 -23.59
CA TYR A 282 -15.66 8.25 -23.33
C TYR A 282 -16.90 8.12 -24.21
N GLN A 283 -17.13 6.91 -24.74
CA GLN A 283 -18.33 6.50 -25.48
C GLN A 283 -19.37 5.89 -24.53
N PRO A 284 -20.67 5.92 -24.89
CA PRO A 284 -21.70 5.22 -24.11
C PRO A 284 -21.34 3.74 -23.86
N GLY A 285 -21.50 3.29 -22.62
CA GLY A 285 -21.15 1.95 -22.17
C GLY A 285 -19.70 1.80 -21.70
N GLU A 286 -18.80 2.75 -21.98
CA GLU A 286 -17.43 2.69 -21.47
C GLU A 286 -17.38 3.05 -19.98
N GLN A 287 -16.62 2.26 -19.21
CA GLN A 287 -16.34 2.57 -17.81
C GLN A 287 -15.44 3.80 -17.69
N VAL A 288 -15.83 4.69 -16.78
CA VAL A 288 -15.06 5.88 -16.41
C VAL A 288 -14.18 5.54 -15.21
N PHE A 289 -12.89 5.86 -15.32
CA PHE A 289 -11.89 5.54 -14.31
C PHE A 289 -11.24 6.78 -13.72
N ILE A 290 -10.68 6.61 -12.52
CA ILE A 290 -9.78 7.58 -11.88
C ILE A 290 -8.46 6.90 -11.47
N SER A 291 -7.46 7.71 -11.15
CA SER A 291 -6.26 7.26 -10.47
C SER A 291 -6.49 7.25 -8.97
N TYR A 292 -6.21 6.13 -8.31
CA TYR A 292 -6.13 6.05 -6.85
C TYR A 292 -4.76 6.55 -6.34
N GLY A 293 -3.91 7.05 -7.24
CA GLY A 293 -2.55 7.51 -7.00
C GLY A 293 -1.51 6.52 -7.51
N LYS A 294 -0.26 7.00 -7.56
CA LYS A 294 0.93 6.22 -7.96
C LYS A 294 1.32 5.27 -6.83
N LYS A 295 0.72 4.08 -6.81
CA LYS A 295 0.86 3.06 -5.76
C LYS A 295 1.46 1.78 -6.32
N SER A 296 2.20 1.04 -5.49
CA SER A 296 2.63 -0.31 -5.86
C SER A 296 1.46 -1.29 -5.88
N ASN A 297 1.62 -2.43 -6.54
CA ASN A 297 0.61 -3.49 -6.48
C ASN A 297 0.35 -3.97 -5.05
N GLY A 298 1.39 -4.02 -4.22
CA GLY A 298 1.24 -4.33 -2.79
C GLY A 298 0.38 -3.29 -2.07
N GLU A 299 0.56 -1.99 -2.35
CA GLU A 299 -0.23 -0.93 -1.75
C GLU A 299 -1.69 -0.91 -2.21
N LEU A 300 -1.93 -1.28 -3.48
CA LEU A 300 -3.27 -1.45 -4.04
C LEU A 300 -3.99 -2.62 -3.37
N LEU A 301 -3.33 -3.76 -3.20
CA LEU A 301 -3.89 -4.91 -2.47
C LEU A 301 -4.15 -4.57 -1.00
N LEU A 302 -3.20 -3.89 -0.35
CA LEU A 302 -3.27 -3.50 1.06
C LEU A 302 -4.47 -2.60 1.38
N SER A 303 -4.90 -1.73 0.45
CA SER A 303 -5.95 -0.73 0.73
C SER A 303 -7.27 -1.00 0.00
N TYR A 304 -7.21 -1.53 -1.22
CA TYR A 304 -8.38 -1.70 -2.10
C TYR A 304 -8.73 -3.16 -2.40
N GLY A 305 -7.81 -4.10 -2.18
CA GLY A 305 -8.10 -5.53 -2.32
C GLY A 305 -8.00 -6.07 -3.75
N PHE A 306 -7.18 -5.46 -4.62
CA PHE A 306 -6.91 -5.97 -5.97
C PHE A 306 -5.44 -5.82 -6.35
N VAL A 307 -5.01 -6.59 -7.35
CA VAL A 307 -3.68 -6.49 -7.98
C VAL A 307 -3.90 -6.28 -9.48
N PRO A 308 -3.39 -5.20 -10.09
CA PRO A 308 -3.41 -5.01 -11.54
C PRO A 308 -2.78 -6.19 -12.30
N LYS A 309 -3.24 -6.41 -13.54
CA LYS A 309 -2.65 -7.41 -14.45
C LYS A 309 -1.12 -7.18 -14.56
N GLU A 310 -0.36 -8.26 -14.68
CA GLU A 310 1.10 -8.19 -14.72
C GLU A 310 1.60 -7.19 -15.78
N GLY A 311 2.46 -6.26 -15.36
CA GLY A 311 3.01 -5.22 -16.23
C GLY A 311 2.07 -4.04 -16.51
N GLY A 312 0.82 -4.07 -16.03
CA GLY A 312 -0.17 -3.00 -16.24
C GLY A 312 0.00 -1.79 -15.32
N ASN A 313 0.72 -1.91 -14.21
CA ASN A 313 0.99 -0.80 -13.28
C ASN A 313 2.41 -0.25 -13.46
N PRO A 314 2.58 0.95 -14.06
CA PRO A 314 3.90 1.57 -14.24
C PRO A 314 4.52 2.09 -12.94
N SER A 315 3.72 2.26 -11.89
CA SER A 315 4.18 2.68 -10.55
C SER A 315 4.52 1.48 -9.65
N ASP A 316 4.44 0.26 -10.17
CA ASP A 316 4.67 -0.95 -9.40
C ASP A 316 6.09 -1.01 -8.83
N SER A 317 6.19 -1.39 -7.57
CA SER A 317 7.43 -1.48 -6.82
C SER A 317 7.36 -2.55 -5.76
N VAL A 318 8.53 -3.08 -5.39
CA VAL A 318 8.71 -4.00 -4.26
C VAL A 318 9.67 -3.38 -3.27
N GLU A 319 9.34 -3.50 -1.99
CA GLU A 319 10.18 -3.01 -0.90
C GLU A 319 11.38 -3.95 -0.72
N LEU A 320 12.59 -3.44 -0.96
CA LEU A 320 13.84 -4.15 -0.70
C LEU A 320 14.38 -3.73 0.68
N SER A 321 14.51 -4.71 1.58
CA SER A 321 15.06 -4.47 2.93
C SER A 321 16.59 -4.55 2.93
N LEU A 322 17.24 -3.48 3.36
CA LEU A 322 18.69 -3.39 3.61
C LEU A 322 18.91 -3.22 5.11
N SER A 323 20.01 -3.74 5.65
CA SER A 323 20.32 -3.67 7.08
C SER A 323 21.79 -3.47 7.38
N LEU A 324 22.09 -2.61 8.36
CA LEU A 324 23.43 -2.48 8.92
C LEU A 324 23.86 -3.78 9.61
N LYS A 325 25.10 -4.21 9.35
CA LYS A 325 25.69 -5.37 10.03
C LYS A 325 26.15 -4.96 11.42
N LYS A 326 25.67 -5.66 12.46
CA LYS A 326 26.08 -5.41 13.86
C LYS A 326 27.58 -5.61 14.11
N SER A 327 28.27 -6.35 13.24
CA SER A 327 29.71 -6.58 13.28
C SER A 327 30.54 -5.44 12.68
N ASP A 328 29.90 -4.42 12.09
CA ASP A 328 30.58 -3.24 11.55
C ASP A 328 31.22 -2.44 12.70
N ALA A 329 32.51 -2.10 12.56
CA ALA A 329 33.26 -1.33 13.56
C ALA A 329 32.63 0.05 13.84
N SER A 330 32.01 0.66 12.84
CA SER A 330 31.31 1.94 12.92
C SER A 330 29.79 1.77 13.10
N TYR A 331 29.28 0.59 13.45
CA TYR A 331 27.83 0.30 13.56
C TYR A 331 27.07 1.34 14.41
N LYS A 332 27.61 1.67 15.60
CA LYS A 332 26.95 2.60 16.53
C LYS A 332 26.81 3.99 15.94
N GLU A 333 27.89 4.51 15.36
CA GLU A 333 27.93 5.84 14.73
C GLU A 333 26.95 5.92 13.55
N LYS A 334 27.01 4.95 12.64
CA LYS A 334 26.09 4.86 11.49
C LYS A 334 24.63 4.75 11.94
N LEU A 335 24.35 3.98 12.99
CA LEU A 335 23.00 3.82 13.52
C LEU A 335 22.47 5.12 14.15
N GLU A 336 23.29 5.84 14.91
CA GLU A 336 22.87 7.12 15.49
C GLU A 336 22.57 8.16 14.40
N LEU A 337 23.35 8.19 13.32
CA LEU A 337 23.07 9.03 12.16
C LEU A 337 21.77 8.62 11.44
N LEU A 338 21.54 7.32 11.20
CA LEU A 338 20.26 6.87 10.63
C LEU A 338 19.08 7.31 11.49
N LYS A 339 19.15 7.15 12.82
CA LYS A 339 18.09 7.59 13.75
C LYS A 339 17.89 9.10 13.71
N LYS A 340 18.97 9.88 13.64
CA LYS A 340 18.92 11.35 13.50
C LYS A 340 18.08 11.77 12.29
N TYR A 341 18.15 11.00 11.20
CA TYR A 341 17.39 11.23 9.97
C TYR A 341 16.08 10.42 9.88
N GLY A 342 15.61 9.85 10.98
CA GLY A 342 14.32 9.14 11.04
C GLY A 342 14.34 7.74 10.40
N LEU A 343 15.51 7.21 10.07
CA LEU A 343 15.70 5.86 9.56
C LEU A 343 16.06 4.90 10.68
N SER A 344 15.97 3.60 10.39
CA SER A 344 16.35 2.55 11.32
C SER A 344 17.51 1.69 10.79
N ALA A 345 18.08 0.86 11.66
CA ALA A 345 19.14 -0.09 11.29
C ALA A 345 18.72 -1.05 10.15
N SER A 346 17.42 -1.28 9.97
CA SER A 346 16.84 -2.02 8.86
C SER A 346 15.85 -1.12 8.14
N GLN A 347 16.12 -0.82 6.88
CA GLN A 347 15.31 0.10 6.10
C GLN A 347 14.82 -0.56 4.82
N CYS A 348 13.56 -0.34 4.47
CA CYS A 348 13.01 -0.77 3.20
C CYS A 348 13.00 0.39 2.20
N PHE A 349 13.30 0.06 0.95
CA PHE A 349 13.30 1.01 -0.16
C PHE A 349 12.54 0.43 -1.36
N PRO A 350 11.67 1.21 -2.02
CA PRO A 350 10.89 0.72 -3.16
C PRO A 350 11.79 0.62 -4.39
N ILE A 351 11.99 -0.59 -4.92
CA ILE A 351 12.64 -0.80 -6.21
C ILE A 351 11.60 -1.07 -7.29
N GLN A 352 11.86 -0.62 -8.51
CA GLN A 352 10.98 -0.72 -9.66
C GLN A 352 11.66 -1.53 -10.78
N ILE A 353 10.87 -1.96 -11.77
CA ILE A 353 11.39 -2.63 -12.97
C ILE A 353 12.44 -1.77 -13.72
N THR A 354 12.34 -0.45 -13.56
CA THR A 354 13.19 0.57 -14.16
C THR A 354 14.50 0.83 -13.39
N GLY A 355 14.57 0.45 -12.11
CA GLY A 355 15.75 0.68 -11.28
C GLY A 355 15.43 0.81 -9.79
N TRP A 356 16.37 1.38 -9.05
CA TRP A 356 16.27 1.63 -7.61
C TRP A 356 16.49 3.12 -7.31
N PRO A 357 15.94 3.63 -6.20
CA PRO A 357 16.04 5.03 -5.82
C PRO A 357 17.44 5.39 -5.34
N LEU A 358 17.79 6.68 -5.38
CA LEU A 358 19.10 7.19 -4.93
C LEU A 358 19.29 7.00 -3.43
N GLU A 359 18.20 7.07 -2.67
CA GLU A 359 18.12 6.86 -1.24
C GLU A 359 18.58 5.45 -0.84
N LEU A 360 18.18 4.44 -1.63
CA LEU A 360 18.65 3.06 -1.45
C LEU A 360 20.16 3.00 -1.66
N MET A 361 20.66 3.70 -2.68
CA MET A 361 22.10 3.75 -2.95
C MET A 361 22.86 4.44 -1.82
N ALA A 362 22.39 5.59 -1.34
CA ALA A 362 22.99 6.31 -0.23
C ALA A 362 23.07 5.44 1.05
N TYR A 363 22.01 4.67 1.33
CA TYR A 363 22.03 3.70 2.41
C TYR A 363 23.06 2.60 2.17
N ALA A 364 23.15 2.07 0.94
CA ALA A 364 24.12 1.04 0.59
C ALA A 364 25.56 1.54 0.76
N TYR A 365 25.87 2.78 0.36
CA TYR A 365 27.15 3.43 0.64
C TYR A 365 27.43 3.46 2.13
N LEU A 366 26.53 4.05 2.93
CA LEU A 366 26.69 4.11 4.39
C LEU A 366 26.95 2.72 4.98
N ALA A 367 26.22 1.70 4.53
CA ALA A 367 26.34 0.34 5.02
C ALA A 367 27.70 -0.30 4.74
N VAL A 368 28.34 0.01 3.60
CA VAL A 368 29.64 -0.58 3.21
C VAL A 368 30.85 0.30 3.54
N SER A 369 30.66 1.59 3.81
CA SER A 369 31.75 2.53 4.06
C SER A 369 32.62 2.11 5.26
N PRO A 370 33.96 2.08 5.12
CA PRO A 370 34.85 1.80 6.25
C PRO A 370 34.89 2.97 7.24
N SER A 371 35.42 2.74 8.45
CA SER A 371 35.56 3.77 9.49
C SER A 371 36.42 4.97 9.04
N SER A 372 37.32 4.79 8.07
CA SER A 372 38.12 5.88 7.50
C SER A 372 37.29 6.91 6.71
N MET A 373 36.07 6.58 6.30
CA MET A 373 35.13 7.48 5.62
C MET A 373 34.10 8.09 6.58
N GLY A 374 34.41 8.15 7.88
CA GLY A 374 33.50 8.67 8.91
C GLY A 374 32.97 10.07 8.61
N GLU A 375 33.79 10.93 7.99
CA GLU A 375 33.42 12.29 7.59
C GLU A 375 32.26 12.33 6.57
N ASN A 376 32.01 11.24 5.82
CA ASN A 376 30.93 11.15 4.84
C ASN A 376 29.66 10.49 5.37
N PHE A 377 29.68 9.87 6.56
CA PHE A 377 28.53 9.10 7.06
C PHE A 377 27.27 9.95 7.21
N GLU A 378 27.40 11.19 7.69
CA GLU A 378 26.25 12.06 7.90
C GLU A 378 25.57 12.42 6.58
N GLU A 379 26.36 12.73 5.53
CA GLU A 379 25.85 13.01 4.19
C GLU A 379 25.11 11.79 3.60
N MET A 380 25.70 10.59 3.70
CA MET A 380 25.09 9.35 3.22
C MET A 380 23.78 9.04 3.97
N ALA A 381 23.74 9.23 5.29
CA ALA A 381 22.54 9.01 6.11
C ALA A 381 21.42 10.02 5.79
N ALA A 382 21.77 11.30 5.59
CA ALA A 382 20.83 12.35 5.21
C ALA A 382 20.21 12.08 3.84
N ALA A 383 21.03 11.67 2.87
CA ALA A 383 20.58 11.34 1.54
C ALA A 383 19.69 10.08 1.51
N ALA A 384 19.99 9.08 2.34
CA ALA A 384 19.15 7.89 2.48
C ALA A 384 17.73 8.20 2.99
N SER A 385 17.52 9.34 3.68
CA SER A 385 16.19 9.72 4.20
C SER A 385 15.42 10.66 3.28
N ASN A 386 15.88 10.88 2.04
CA ASN A 386 15.35 11.89 1.11
C ASN A 386 15.33 13.31 1.72
N ASN A 387 16.29 13.61 2.61
CA ASN A 387 16.42 14.95 3.17
C ASN A 387 17.13 15.87 2.15
N THR A 388 16.50 16.99 1.81
CA THR A 388 16.85 17.91 0.70
C THR A 388 18.20 18.61 0.85
N ILE A 389 18.93 18.38 1.93
CA ILE A 389 20.27 18.95 2.20
C ILE A 389 21.33 18.40 1.23
N SER A 390 21.16 17.20 0.65
CA SER A 390 22.10 16.63 -0.32
C SER A 390 21.43 16.29 -1.66
N LYS A 391 21.33 17.30 -2.53
CA LYS A 391 20.99 17.13 -3.98
C LYS A 391 22.23 16.94 -4.86
N LYS A 392 23.38 16.60 -4.28
CA LYS A 392 24.59 16.30 -5.06
C LYS A 392 24.48 14.90 -5.66
N ASP A 393 25.09 14.70 -6.82
CA ASP A 393 25.38 13.37 -7.34
C ASP A 393 26.29 12.64 -6.34
N LEU A 394 25.69 11.87 -5.43
CA LEU A 394 26.42 11.06 -4.45
C LEU A 394 27.10 9.92 -5.18
N ARG A 395 28.40 10.09 -5.40
CA ARG A 395 29.26 9.06 -5.97
C ARG A 395 30.47 8.88 -5.08
N TYR A 396 30.72 7.62 -4.72
CA TYR A 396 31.91 7.21 -4.01
C TYR A 396 32.55 6.05 -4.79
N PRO A 397 33.29 6.34 -5.87
CA PRO A 397 33.84 5.33 -6.78
C PRO A 397 34.63 4.22 -6.08
N GLU A 398 35.31 4.55 -4.98
CA GLU A 398 36.11 3.66 -4.14
C GLU A 398 35.31 2.55 -3.44
N ILE A 399 34.00 2.76 -3.24
CA ILE A 399 33.09 1.82 -2.57
C ILE A 399 31.85 1.45 -3.42
N GLU A 400 31.78 1.91 -4.68
CA GLU A 400 30.66 1.66 -5.59
C GLU A 400 30.45 0.16 -5.83
N GLU A 401 31.52 -0.61 -6.07
CA GLU A 401 31.40 -2.05 -6.29
C GLU A 401 30.81 -2.76 -5.06
N GLN A 402 31.27 -2.40 -3.87
CA GLN A 402 30.84 -2.96 -2.59
C GLN A 402 29.37 -2.61 -2.33
N ALA A 403 28.96 -1.37 -2.61
CA ALA A 403 27.57 -0.93 -2.44
C ALA A 403 26.64 -1.68 -3.40
N LEU A 404 27.00 -1.81 -4.68
CA LEU A 404 26.24 -2.58 -5.66
C LEU A 404 26.16 -4.08 -5.30
N GLN A 405 27.26 -4.66 -4.81
CA GLN A 405 27.27 -6.04 -4.33
C GLN A 405 26.36 -6.21 -3.10
N PHE A 406 26.37 -5.25 -2.17
CA PHE A 406 25.48 -5.26 -1.00
C PHE A 406 23.99 -5.23 -1.39
N ILE A 407 23.62 -4.45 -2.40
CA ILE A 407 22.26 -4.43 -2.94
C ILE A 407 21.94 -5.76 -3.62
N LEU A 408 22.88 -6.33 -4.39
CA LEU A 408 22.70 -7.63 -5.05
C LEU A 408 22.45 -8.76 -4.03
N ASP A 409 23.24 -8.81 -2.97
CA ASP A 409 23.09 -9.79 -1.89
C ASP A 409 21.71 -9.68 -1.24
N SER A 410 21.23 -8.44 -1.03
CA SER A 410 19.90 -8.16 -0.48
C SER A 410 18.78 -8.61 -1.43
N CYS A 411 18.93 -8.37 -2.75
CA CYS A 411 18.02 -8.87 -3.77
C CYS A 411 17.97 -10.41 -3.78
N GLU A 412 19.13 -11.07 -3.72
CA GLU A 412 19.23 -12.54 -3.71
C GLU A 412 18.59 -13.16 -2.47
N ALA A 413 18.82 -12.56 -1.30
CA ALA A 413 18.15 -12.94 -0.07
C ALA A 413 16.63 -12.78 -0.17
N SER A 414 16.14 -11.67 -0.73
CA SER A 414 14.71 -11.45 -0.95
C SER A 414 14.09 -12.48 -1.91
N ILE A 415 14.74 -12.72 -3.06
CA ILE A 415 14.29 -13.72 -4.06
C ILE A 415 14.18 -15.11 -3.45
N SER A 416 15.11 -15.50 -2.58
CA SER A 416 15.12 -16.84 -1.96
C SER A 416 13.82 -17.15 -1.19
N LYS A 417 13.17 -16.13 -0.62
CA LYS A 417 11.91 -16.28 0.12
C LYS A 417 10.76 -16.74 -0.78
N TYR A 418 10.76 -16.34 -2.05
CA TYR A 418 9.69 -16.69 -3.00
C TYR A 418 9.78 -18.13 -3.53
N ASN A 419 10.91 -18.81 -3.35
CA ASN A 419 11.10 -20.17 -3.84
C ASN A 419 10.61 -21.26 -2.86
N ASN A 420 10.35 -20.90 -1.60
CA ASN A 420 10.04 -21.86 -0.53
C ASN A 420 8.53 -22.11 -0.32
N GLY A 421 7.65 -21.36 -1.01
CA GLY A 421 6.20 -21.45 -0.82
C GLY A 421 5.55 -22.52 -1.69
N SER A 422 5.24 -23.71 -1.14
CA SER A 422 4.24 -24.62 -1.74
C SER A 422 2.84 -24.24 -1.26
N LEU A 423 1.92 -23.98 -2.20
CA LEU A 423 0.56 -23.50 -1.90
C LEU A 423 -0.48 -24.64 -2.02
N ASP A 424 -0.38 -25.68 -1.19
CA ASP A 424 -1.40 -26.74 -1.16
C ASP A 424 -2.75 -26.26 -0.60
N LEU A 425 -3.85 -26.91 -1.00
CA LEU A 425 -5.21 -26.62 -0.55
C LEU A 425 -5.71 -27.74 0.37
N ASP A 426 -6.27 -27.37 1.53
CA ASP A 426 -6.91 -28.32 2.46
C ASP A 426 -8.25 -27.70 2.92
N VAL A 427 -9.39 -28.19 2.44
CA VAL A 427 -10.68 -27.47 2.53
C VAL A 427 -11.86 -28.39 2.83
N THR A 428 -12.77 -27.93 3.69
CA THR A 428 -13.98 -28.64 4.14
C THR A 428 -15.31 -28.05 3.64
N SER A 429 -15.34 -26.90 2.93
CA SER A 429 -16.58 -26.32 2.35
C SER A 429 -16.41 -25.48 1.05
N PRO A 430 -17.41 -25.42 0.13
CA PRO A 430 -17.30 -24.71 -1.17
C PRO A 430 -17.19 -23.18 -1.11
N LYS A 431 -17.88 -22.50 -0.17
CA LYS A 431 -17.76 -21.03 -0.04
C LYS A 431 -16.38 -20.60 0.42
N GLN A 432 -15.80 -21.36 1.37
CA GLN A 432 -14.43 -21.16 1.81
C GLN A 432 -13.44 -21.48 0.70
N LEU A 433 -13.73 -22.47 -0.15
CA LEU A 433 -12.94 -22.77 -1.34
C LEU A 433 -12.87 -21.55 -2.27
N ASN A 434 -13.99 -20.91 -2.59
CA ASN A 434 -14.01 -19.74 -3.50
C ASN A 434 -13.23 -18.55 -2.93
N ARG A 435 -13.45 -18.18 -1.66
CA ARG A 435 -12.69 -17.09 -1.03
C ARG A 435 -11.20 -17.43 -0.98
N ARG A 436 -10.84 -18.66 -0.60
CA ARG A 436 -9.45 -19.08 -0.50
C ARG A 436 -8.75 -19.07 -1.85
N LEU A 437 -9.41 -19.53 -2.91
CA LEU A 437 -8.90 -19.48 -4.28
C LEU A 437 -8.68 -18.03 -4.73
N PHE A 438 -9.63 -17.14 -4.45
CA PHE A 438 -9.51 -15.73 -4.77
C PHE A 438 -8.33 -15.05 -4.05
N LEU A 439 -8.20 -15.22 -2.72
CA LEU A 439 -7.07 -14.66 -1.98
C LEU A 439 -5.73 -15.25 -2.44
N LYS A 440 -5.70 -16.56 -2.72
CA LYS A 440 -4.52 -17.22 -3.27
C LYS A 440 -4.14 -16.61 -4.63
N GLN A 441 -5.11 -16.32 -5.50
CA GLN A 441 -4.86 -15.69 -6.79
C GLN A 441 -4.26 -14.29 -6.62
N LEU A 442 -4.83 -13.44 -5.77
CA LEU A 442 -4.29 -12.11 -5.47
C LEU A 442 -2.84 -12.16 -4.97
N ALA A 443 -2.54 -13.12 -4.09
CA ALA A 443 -1.18 -13.30 -3.59
C ALA A 443 -0.21 -13.79 -4.67
N VAL A 444 -0.64 -14.72 -5.53
CA VAL A 444 0.16 -15.20 -6.67
C VAL A 444 0.46 -14.04 -7.63
N ASP A 445 -0.54 -13.24 -7.97
CA ASP A 445 -0.38 -12.10 -8.88
C ASP A 445 0.60 -11.07 -8.31
N LEU A 446 0.47 -10.74 -7.02
CA LEU A 446 1.40 -9.84 -6.34
C LEU A 446 2.83 -10.41 -6.34
N CYS A 447 2.99 -11.65 -5.86
CA CYS A 447 4.31 -12.27 -5.75
C CYS A 447 4.99 -12.44 -7.11
N ASN A 448 4.23 -12.69 -8.19
CA ASN A 448 4.78 -12.74 -9.54
C ASN A 448 5.30 -11.36 -9.98
N SER A 449 4.55 -10.29 -9.73
CA SER A 449 4.98 -8.92 -10.07
C SER A 449 6.21 -8.50 -9.25
N GLU A 450 6.25 -8.80 -7.95
CA GLU A 450 7.41 -8.53 -7.08
C GLU A 450 8.66 -9.30 -7.53
N ARG A 451 8.53 -10.59 -7.83
CA ARG A 451 9.63 -11.42 -8.36
C ARG A 451 10.18 -10.87 -9.66
N ARG A 452 9.31 -10.45 -10.58
CA ARG A 452 9.73 -9.84 -11.86
C ARG A 452 10.63 -8.63 -11.63
N ILE A 453 10.27 -7.77 -10.68
CA ILE A 453 11.09 -6.59 -10.32
C ILE A 453 12.42 -7.02 -9.69
N LEU A 454 12.40 -7.94 -8.71
CA LEU A 454 13.62 -8.42 -8.03
C LEU A 454 14.60 -9.09 -9.01
N PHE A 455 14.13 -9.98 -9.88
CA PHE A 455 14.98 -10.63 -10.88
C PHE A 455 15.55 -9.63 -11.89
N ARG A 456 14.78 -8.60 -12.26
CA ARG A 456 15.27 -7.52 -13.12
C ARG A 456 16.39 -6.73 -12.45
N ALA A 457 16.22 -6.36 -11.18
CA ALA A 457 17.24 -5.68 -10.39
C ALA A 457 18.51 -6.55 -10.26
N GLN A 458 18.36 -7.82 -9.90
CA GLN A 458 19.46 -8.80 -9.82
C GLN A 458 20.24 -8.88 -11.14
N TYR A 459 19.54 -8.98 -12.28
CA TYR A 459 20.18 -9.03 -13.61
C TYR A 459 21.02 -7.79 -13.89
N ILE A 460 20.46 -6.59 -13.63
CA ILE A 460 21.15 -5.31 -13.85
C ILE A 460 22.40 -5.23 -12.96
N LEU A 461 22.27 -5.54 -11.67
CA LEU A 461 23.37 -5.51 -10.69
C LEU A 461 24.49 -6.47 -11.08
N ARG A 462 24.16 -7.73 -11.41
CA ARG A 462 25.15 -8.72 -11.87
C ARG A 462 25.87 -8.26 -13.13
N ARG A 463 25.18 -7.59 -14.06
CA ARG A 463 25.81 -7.04 -15.26
C ARG A 463 26.79 -5.91 -14.91
N LYS A 464 26.34 -4.92 -14.14
CA LYS A 464 27.19 -3.79 -13.70
C LYS A 464 28.46 -4.27 -12.99
N LEU A 465 28.32 -5.19 -12.04
CA LEU A 465 29.44 -5.75 -11.29
C LEU A 465 30.43 -6.51 -12.18
N ARG A 466 29.95 -7.26 -13.19
CA ARG A 466 30.84 -7.91 -14.16
C ARG A 466 31.62 -6.90 -14.99
N ASP A 467 30.95 -5.85 -15.45
CA ASP A 467 31.57 -4.81 -16.29
C ASP A 467 32.66 -4.06 -15.49
N MET A 468 32.37 -3.64 -14.25
CA MET A 468 33.35 -2.99 -13.35
C MET A 468 34.57 -3.87 -13.05
N ARG A 469 34.35 -5.15 -12.73
CA ARG A 469 35.45 -6.10 -12.47
C ARG A 469 36.31 -6.35 -13.70
N ALA A 470 35.70 -6.36 -14.89
CA ALA A 470 36.42 -6.51 -16.15
C ALA A 470 37.26 -5.26 -16.49
N GLU A 471 36.77 -4.06 -16.21
CA GLU A 471 37.50 -2.80 -16.36
C GLU A 471 38.68 -2.73 -15.39
N GLY A 472 38.48 -3.02 -14.09
CA GLY A 472 39.56 -3.05 -13.11
C GLY A 472 40.65 -4.08 -13.44
N LEU A 473 40.28 -5.22 -14.01
CA LEU A 473 41.25 -6.20 -14.53
C LEU A 473 42.09 -5.63 -15.69
N ARG A 474 41.50 -4.83 -16.58
CA ARG A 474 42.23 -4.17 -17.68
C ARG A 474 43.19 -3.10 -17.16
N GLU A 475 42.75 -2.27 -16.23
CA GLU A 475 43.59 -1.23 -15.63
C GLU A 475 44.80 -1.82 -14.88
N ASN A 476 44.58 -2.90 -14.12
CA ASN A 476 45.66 -3.61 -13.43
C ASN A 476 46.67 -4.25 -14.41
N LEU A 477 46.20 -4.78 -15.55
CA LEU A 477 47.10 -5.31 -16.60
C LEU A 477 47.91 -4.20 -17.28
N VAL A 478 47.36 -2.99 -17.41
CA VAL A 478 48.09 -1.83 -17.95
C VAL A 478 49.12 -1.31 -16.94
N GLN A 479 48.79 -1.23 -15.65
CA GLN A 479 49.72 -0.76 -14.60
C GLN A 479 50.86 -1.74 -14.30
N THR A 480 50.64 -3.05 -14.46
CA THR A 480 51.67 -4.07 -14.22
C THR A 480 52.66 -4.25 -15.37
N ASN A 481 52.52 -3.50 -16.48
CA ASN A 481 53.42 -3.57 -17.63
C ASN A 481 54.20 -2.25 -17.90
N PRO A 482 55.14 -1.85 -17.02
CA PRO A 482 55.93 -0.63 -17.18
C PRO A 482 57.11 -0.75 -18.16
N LYS A 483 57.31 -1.92 -18.80
CA LYS A 483 58.40 -2.17 -19.75
C LYS A 483 57.80 -2.65 -21.08
N GLY A 484 57.43 -1.70 -21.94
CA GLY A 484 56.92 -1.82 -23.32
C GLY A 484 57.12 -3.13 -24.10
N ILE A 485 56.55 -4.25 -23.63
CA ILE A 485 56.40 -5.50 -24.37
C ILE A 485 54.90 -5.74 -24.51
N ASN A 486 54.41 -5.63 -25.74
CA ASN A 486 53.01 -5.83 -26.09
C ASN A 486 52.67 -7.33 -26.01
N MET A 487 52.16 -7.78 -24.87
CA MET A 487 51.49 -9.08 -24.75
C MET A 487 49.98 -8.85 -24.63
N SER A 488 49.26 -9.04 -25.73
CA SER A 488 47.79 -9.06 -25.71
C SER A 488 47.30 -10.42 -25.20
N ILE A 489 46.95 -10.49 -23.91
CA ILE A 489 46.24 -11.66 -23.37
C ILE A 489 44.74 -11.40 -23.50
N ILE A 490 44.08 -12.08 -24.44
CA ILE A 490 42.62 -12.02 -24.62
C ILE A 490 41.98 -13.05 -23.68
N TYR A 491 41.28 -12.57 -22.64
CA TYR A 491 40.45 -13.41 -21.79
C TYR A 491 39.01 -13.46 -22.32
N HIS A 492 38.51 -14.67 -22.55
CA HIS A 492 37.08 -14.90 -22.77
C HIS A 492 36.47 -15.64 -21.57
N PHE A 493 35.34 -15.13 -21.07
CA PHE A 493 34.52 -15.77 -20.06
C PHE A 493 33.36 -16.51 -20.73
N ASN A 494 33.09 -17.75 -20.34
CA ASN A 494 31.87 -18.45 -20.78
C ASN A 494 30.64 -17.93 -20.00
N ARG A 495 29.43 -18.33 -20.44
CA ARG A 495 28.13 -17.88 -19.85
C ARG A 495 27.99 -18.09 -18.33
N ASN A 496 28.84 -18.91 -17.70
CA ASN A 496 28.83 -19.22 -16.28
C ASN A 496 29.98 -18.55 -15.49
N GLY A 497 30.78 -17.69 -16.12
CA GLY A 497 31.82 -16.90 -15.43
C GLY A 497 33.13 -17.64 -15.12
N ASN A 498 33.31 -18.88 -15.58
CA ASN A 498 34.59 -19.59 -15.42
C ASN A 498 35.62 -19.14 -16.48
N ARG A 499 36.88 -18.98 -16.04
CA ARG A 499 38.01 -18.47 -16.83
C ARG A 499 38.50 -19.53 -17.81
N ALA A 500 38.56 -19.21 -19.10
CA ALA A 500 39.29 -20.01 -20.10
C ALA A 500 40.49 -19.18 -20.61
N ILE A 501 41.69 -19.72 -20.48
CA ILE A 501 42.93 -19.10 -21.02
C ILE A 501 43.12 -19.66 -22.43
N PHE A 502 43.13 -18.79 -23.45
CA PHE A 502 43.65 -19.15 -24.77
C PHE A 502 44.98 -18.45 -25.01
N LYS A 503 46.00 -19.27 -25.28
CA LYS A 503 47.37 -19.03 -25.75
C LYS A 503 47.85 -17.56 -25.81
N ALA A 504 48.94 -17.29 -25.10
CA ALA A 504 49.79 -16.13 -25.36
C ALA A 504 50.31 -16.18 -26.80
N ILE A 505 50.04 -15.13 -27.58
CA ILE A 505 50.69 -14.91 -28.87
C ILE A 505 51.73 -13.81 -28.64
N GLN A 506 52.99 -14.20 -28.80
CA GLN A 506 54.11 -13.28 -28.83
C GLN A 506 54.14 -12.68 -30.23
N ASN A 507 53.86 -11.38 -30.35
CA ASN A 507 54.12 -10.65 -31.59
C ASN A 507 55.58 -10.19 -31.53
N ASP A 508 56.40 -10.68 -32.47
CA ASP A 508 57.74 -10.14 -32.75
C ASP A 508 57.67 -8.74 -33.37
#